data_AF-A0A9W6Y6E4-F1
#
_entry.id   AF-A0A9W6Y6E4-F1
#
_cell.length_a   1.000
_cell.length_b   1.000
_cell.length_c   1.000
_cell.angle_alpha   90.00
_cell.angle_beta   90.00
_cell.angle_gamma   90.00
#
_symmetry.space_group_name_H-M   'P 1'
#
loop_
_entity.id
_entity.type
_entity.pdbx_description
1 polymer ?
#
loop_
_entity_poly.entity_id
_entity_poly.type
_entity_poly.pdbx_seq_one_letter_code
_entity_poly.pdbx_strand_id
1 'polypeptide(L)'
;MPPEQLRCVAAAKVPRTGMHLLSLLRALPALRSLRFWDYPYWTPERGAPEDEEPAINVAAVLQLLPALHELSVADADVTLSELLDAPQLVPRAGCQLRALDLAETDVVDLAPLVVLPQLQSLSVRRTNVATLAALDALPQLHVLDVSETRVVDFAPLEALQQLEVLDMSKNWVSTDLSVLQHLTALTSLKVANIDASDSLELKLNCPELEILHLQNTRLTDLDFATGLPNLTYLDMRWTHVADRRPLATLVALEQLLLDTRERGTPATDEQGQPRRPAPPVSYEWLTGLHKLKKLRMYKHNYQDDIADVLQEDVEERGPTVVATRGLTIPMAHRVPSLFLKFVSRQGELTSLELPPLVDYAPLSLLSPTLRHLRLQQWCAEDLAQIVAQGEMPALSRLSMSLPPTAQVMDLLPLEGFVQIKQLELLDVLFEDLTPLGALVNLEKLVLSLPDRGKRQLARRHKDHQTTFEFLPHLTQLQELSLVGRVDFKDASLLSGMLKMRRLWLNATKVEDATPLATLTRLEMLDLGLTPLTTVEGIPKLLELESIWIPEAVDCKTLRDTTNFPRLHSIWHPDDYNCLWTDHKF
;
A
#
# COMPACT_ATOMS: atom_id res chain seq x y z
N MET A 1 -24.23 -22.12 23.69
CA MET A 1 -24.34 -23.35 22.87
C MET A 1 -24.56 -24.55 23.78
N PRO A 2 -25.38 -25.53 23.40
CA PRO A 2 -25.40 -26.84 24.07
C PRO A 2 -24.00 -27.50 24.00
N PRO A 3 -23.57 -28.26 25.03
CA PRO A 3 -22.22 -28.84 25.11
C PRO A 3 -21.78 -29.70 23.92
N GLU A 4 -22.75 -30.32 23.23
CA GLU A 4 -22.48 -31.15 22.05
C GLU A 4 -21.98 -30.32 20.86
N GLN A 5 -22.44 -29.07 20.73
CA GLN A 5 -22.00 -28.15 19.67
C GLN A 5 -20.61 -27.56 19.93
N LEU A 6 -20.10 -27.61 21.16
CA LEU A 6 -18.74 -27.16 21.47
C LEU A 6 -17.67 -28.14 20.98
N ARG A 7 -18.05 -29.38 20.63
CA ARG A 7 -17.13 -30.41 20.15
C ARG A 7 -16.57 -30.15 18.75
N CYS A 8 -17.16 -29.25 17.96
CA CYS A 8 -16.64 -28.90 16.63
C CYS A 8 -15.72 -27.67 16.63
N VAL A 9 -15.58 -26.98 17.77
CA VAL A 9 -14.75 -25.77 17.87
C VAL A 9 -13.27 -26.18 17.88
N ALA A 10 -12.61 -25.96 16.75
CA ALA A 10 -11.19 -26.28 16.55
C ALA A 10 -10.27 -25.05 16.72
N ALA A 11 -10.82 -23.83 16.65
CA ALA A 11 -10.08 -22.59 16.82
C ALA A 11 -10.85 -21.63 17.74
N ALA A 12 -10.14 -20.93 18.62
CA ALA A 12 -10.73 -19.93 19.50
C ALA A 12 -9.83 -18.69 19.58
N LYS A 13 -10.46 -17.52 19.49
CA LYS A 13 -9.85 -16.22 19.78
C LYS A 13 -10.51 -15.67 21.04
N VAL A 14 -9.75 -15.54 22.13
CA VAL A 14 -10.30 -15.28 23.47
C VAL A 14 -9.66 -14.06 24.12
N PRO A 15 -10.44 -13.24 24.86
CA PRO A 15 -9.85 -12.12 25.60
C PRO A 15 -8.87 -12.63 26.65
N ARG A 16 -7.85 -11.83 26.97
CA ARG A 16 -6.85 -12.14 28.01
C ARG A 16 -7.49 -12.35 29.39
N THR A 17 -8.53 -11.58 29.70
CA THR A 17 -9.18 -11.55 31.01
C THR A 17 -10.61 -12.12 30.95
N GLY A 18 -11.06 -12.72 32.06
CA GLY A 18 -12.43 -13.20 32.21
C GLY A 18 -12.56 -14.37 33.19
N MET A 19 -13.48 -14.25 34.15
CA MET A 19 -13.74 -15.21 35.25
C MET A 19 -14.04 -16.65 34.81
N HIS A 20 -14.32 -16.89 33.53
CA HIS A 20 -14.72 -18.20 33.00
C HIS A 20 -13.83 -18.73 31.88
N LEU A 21 -12.72 -18.05 31.54
CA LEU A 21 -11.90 -18.40 30.40
C LEU A 21 -11.33 -19.82 30.49
N LEU A 22 -10.71 -20.18 31.62
CA LEU A 22 -10.16 -21.52 31.83
C LEU A 22 -11.24 -22.61 31.81
N SER A 23 -12.44 -22.29 32.29
CA SER A 23 -13.58 -23.22 32.26
C SER A 23 -14.10 -23.43 30.84
N LEU A 24 -14.12 -22.35 30.03
CA LEU A 24 -14.46 -22.39 28.62
C LEU A 24 -13.45 -23.25 27.84
N LEU A 25 -12.15 -23.00 28.01
CA LEU A 25 -11.10 -23.74 27.29
C LEU A 25 -11.13 -25.24 27.60
N ARG A 26 -11.37 -25.62 28.87
CA ARG A 26 -11.55 -27.04 29.26
C ARG A 26 -12.76 -27.71 28.60
N ALA A 27 -13.77 -26.94 28.20
CA ALA A 27 -14.97 -27.46 27.56
C ALA A 27 -14.82 -27.65 26.03
N LEU A 28 -13.64 -27.35 25.45
CA LEU A 28 -13.36 -27.41 24.01
C LEU A 28 -12.37 -28.56 23.68
N PRO A 29 -12.82 -29.84 23.66
CA PRO A 29 -11.93 -30.99 23.48
C PRO A 29 -11.29 -31.08 22.07
N ALA A 30 -11.89 -30.41 21.08
CA ALA A 30 -11.40 -30.37 19.71
C ALA A 30 -10.50 -29.16 19.42
N LEU A 31 -10.21 -28.31 20.42
CA LEU A 31 -9.41 -27.11 20.21
C LEU A 31 -8.00 -27.48 19.73
N ARG A 32 -7.56 -26.83 18.66
CA ARG A 32 -6.24 -26.99 18.02
C ARG A 32 -5.52 -25.66 17.84
N SER A 33 -6.25 -24.55 17.70
CA SER A 33 -5.68 -23.21 17.56
C SER A 33 -6.27 -22.28 18.63
N LEU A 34 -5.39 -21.63 19.40
CA LEU A 34 -5.77 -20.69 20.45
C LEU A 34 -5.02 -19.38 20.25
N ARG A 35 -5.77 -18.29 20.17
CA ARG A 35 -5.23 -16.93 20.12
C ARG A 35 -5.78 -16.09 21.26
N PHE A 36 -4.90 -15.48 22.02
CA PHE A 36 -5.27 -14.40 22.92
C PHE A 36 -5.33 -13.09 22.15
N TRP A 37 -6.24 -12.20 22.52
CA TRP A 37 -6.28 -10.85 21.98
C TRP A 37 -6.66 -9.88 23.05
N ASP A 38 -6.19 -8.65 22.89
CA ASP A 38 -6.59 -7.57 23.77
C ASP A 38 -7.88 -6.90 23.30
N TYR A 39 -8.72 -6.50 24.25
CA TYR A 39 -9.99 -5.85 23.96
C TYR A 39 -9.76 -4.32 23.86
N PRO A 40 -9.83 -3.71 22.66
CA PRO A 40 -9.38 -2.32 22.42
C PRO A 40 -10.24 -1.22 23.09
N TYR A 41 -11.25 -1.60 23.87
CA TYR A 41 -12.16 -0.68 24.56
C TYR A 41 -12.18 -0.87 26.07
N TRP A 42 -11.23 -1.62 26.65
CA TRP A 42 -11.09 -1.65 28.10
C TRP A 42 -10.42 -0.36 28.57
N THR A 43 -11.22 0.59 29.04
CA THR A 43 -10.73 1.76 29.76
C THR A 43 -10.71 1.43 31.26
N PRO A 44 -9.55 1.45 31.95
CA PRO A 44 -9.52 1.31 33.39
C PRO A 44 -10.41 2.39 34.02
N GLU A 45 -11.20 2.02 35.03
CA GLU A 45 -11.95 3.00 35.81
C GLU A 45 -10.97 3.99 36.43
N ARG A 46 -11.22 5.30 36.30
CA ARG A 46 -10.34 6.35 36.85
C ARG A 46 -10.10 6.11 38.34
N GLY A 47 -8.88 5.73 38.71
CA GLY A 47 -8.46 5.51 40.10
C GLY A 47 -8.39 4.04 40.53
N ALA A 48 -8.64 3.08 39.64
CA ALA A 48 -8.24 1.69 39.88
C ALA A 48 -6.70 1.59 39.92
N PRO A 49 -6.10 0.81 40.84
CA PRO A 49 -4.69 0.47 40.74
C PRO A 49 -4.41 -0.15 39.36
N GLU A 50 -3.25 0.16 38.78
CA GLU A 50 -2.69 -0.62 37.67
C GLU A 50 -2.38 -2.01 38.25
N ASP A 51 -3.39 -2.88 38.33
CA ASP A 51 -3.18 -4.27 38.69
C ASP A 51 -2.31 -4.87 37.58
N GLU A 52 -1.10 -5.32 37.93
CA GLU A 52 -0.22 -6.06 37.02
C GLU A 52 -1.03 -7.16 36.33
N GLU A 53 -1.18 -7.09 35.01
CA GLU A 53 -1.86 -8.14 34.27
C GLU A 53 -1.11 -9.46 34.51
N PRO A 54 -1.79 -10.53 34.94
CA PRO A 54 -1.10 -11.78 35.22
C PRO A 54 -0.53 -12.37 33.92
N ALA A 55 0.79 -12.54 33.90
CA ALA A 55 1.48 -13.11 32.75
C ALA A 55 0.93 -14.48 32.35
N ILE A 56 0.77 -14.70 31.04
CA ILE A 56 0.35 -15.96 30.46
C ILE A 56 1.51 -16.95 30.55
N ASN A 57 1.35 -17.93 31.43
CA ASN A 57 2.26 -19.06 31.54
C ASN A 57 2.02 -20.07 30.41
N VAL A 58 2.94 -20.12 29.44
CA VAL A 58 2.83 -20.99 28.27
C VAL A 58 2.83 -22.47 28.66
N ALA A 59 3.64 -22.87 29.65
CA ALA A 59 3.68 -24.25 30.13
C ALA A 59 2.33 -24.69 30.70
N ALA A 60 1.68 -23.83 31.49
CA ALA A 60 0.35 -24.10 32.05
C ALA A 60 -0.73 -24.24 30.97
N VAL A 61 -0.68 -23.41 29.92
CA VAL A 61 -1.60 -23.50 28.78
C VAL A 61 -1.44 -24.83 28.05
N LEU A 62 -0.20 -25.24 27.78
CA LEU A 62 0.08 -26.52 27.09
C LEU A 62 -0.27 -27.74 27.94
N GLN A 63 -0.10 -27.67 29.26
CA GLN A 63 -0.58 -28.71 30.17
C GLN A 63 -2.11 -28.81 30.17
N LEU A 64 -2.80 -27.67 30.09
CA LEU A 64 -4.26 -27.62 30.03
C LEU A 64 -4.80 -28.14 28.69
N LEU A 65 -4.10 -27.83 27.60
CA LEU A 65 -4.52 -28.08 26.22
C LEU A 65 -3.43 -28.86 25.46
N PRO A 66 -3.18 -30.14 25.78
CA PRO A 66 -2.07 -30.89 25.18
C PRO A 66 -2.22 -31.12 23.67
N ALA A 67 -3.46 -31.16 23.16
CA ALA A 67 -3.75 -31.35 21.74
C ALA A 67 -3.62 -30.07 20.88
N LEU A 68 -3.20 -28.95 21.48
CA LEU A 68 -3.04 -27.68 20.80
C LEU A 68 -1.92 -27.77 19.75
N HIS A 69 -2.19 -27.29 18.54
CA HIS A 69 -1.24 -27.21 17.43
C HIS A 69 -0.71 -25.79 17.24
N GLU A 70 -1.52 -24.78 17.55
CA GLU A 70 -1.16 -23.37 17.38
C GLU A 70 -1.52 -22.58 18.64
N LEU A 71 -0.56 -21.80 19.13
CA LEU A 71 -0.73 -20.88 20.24
C LEU A 71 -0.21 -19.51 19.86
N SER A 72 -1.07 -18.49 19.93
CA SER A 72 -0.68 -17.09 19.79
C SER A 72 -1.01 -16.36 21.09
N VAL A 73 0.04 -15.86 21.72
CA VAL A 73 0.02 -15.05 22.95
C VAL A 73 0.64 -13.68 22.66
N ALA A 74 0.53 -13.23 21.41
CA ALA A 74 1.09 -11.97 20.98
C ALA A 74 0.47 -10.79 21.75
N ASP A 75 1.27 -9.74 21.98
CA ASP A 75 0.85 -8.53 22.71
C ASP A 75 0.38 -8.83 24.14
N ALA A 76 1.03 -9.80 24.81
CA ALA A 76 0.73 -10.18 26.19
C ALA A 76 2.00 -10.40 27.01
N ASP A 77 1.88 -10.21 28.32
CA ASP A 77 2.91 -10.63 29.26
C ASP A 77 2.97 -12.16 29.29
N VAL A 78 4.15 -12.75 29.12
CA VAL A 78 4.30 -14.21 29.00
C VAL A 78 5.49 -14.72 29.82
N THR A 79 5.37 -15.95 30.32
CA THR A 79 6.49 -16.66 30.93
C THR A 79 6.77 -17.98 30.21
N LEU A 80 8.05 -18.18 29.86
CA LEU A 80 8.54 -19.40 29.20
C LEU A 80 9.36 -20.30 30.13
N SER A 81 9.91 -19.77 31.23
CA SER A 81 10.85 -20.47 32.12
C SER A 81 10.33 -21.82 32.61
N GLU A 82 9.05 -21.89 32.97
CA GLU A 82 8.40 -23.10 33.46
C GLU A 82 8.27 -24.22 32.43
N LEU A 83 8.54 -23.97 31.14
CA LEU A 83 8.60 -25.04 30.13
C LEU A 83 9.70 -26.05 30.44
N LEU A 84 10.83 -25.61 31.02
CA LEU A 84 11.93 -26.50 31.43
C LEU A 84 11.56 -27.35 32.65
N ASP A 85 10.72 -26.81 33.54
CA ASP A 85 10.27 -27.46 34.77
C ASP A 85 9.03 -28.34 34.58
N ALA A 86 8.54 -28.46 33.34
CA ALA A 86 7.37 -29.26 32.99
C ALA A 86 7.78 -30.65 32.44
N PRO A 87 8.08 -31.65 33.30
CA PRO A 87 8.55 -32.97 32.89
C PRO A 87 7.56 -33.75 32.01
N GLN A 88 6.29 -33.30 31.95
CA GLN A 88 5.25 -33.89 31.11
C GLN A 88 5.22 -33.32 29.69
N LEU A 89 5.90 -32.21 29.40
CA LEU A 89 6.04 -31.63 28.06
C LEU A 89 7.24 -32.21 27.28
N VAL A 90 8.05 -33.05 27.93
CA VAL A 90 9.17 -33.81 27.35
C VAL A 90 8.63 -34.82 26.31
N PRO A 91 9.37 -35.24 25.25
CA PRO A 91 8.85 -35.85 24.01
C PRO A 91 8.14 -37.22 24.09
N ARG A 92 7.53 -37.60 25.21
CA ARG A 92 6.76 -38.84 25.38
C ARG A 92 5.31 -38.64 25.86
N ALA A 93 4.85 -37.40 26.07
CA ALA A 93 3.46 -37.14 26.44
C ALA A 93 2.85 -35.91 25.73
N GLY A 94 2.14 -36.17 24.63
CA GLY A 94 0.92 -35.42 24.27
C GLY A 94 1.04 -34.04 23.61
N CYS A 95 2.10 -33.25 23.81
CA CYS A 95 2.18 -31.90 23.22
C CYS A 95 2.29 -31.96 21.69
N GLN A 96 1.32 -31.36 20.98
CA GLN A 96 1.24 -31.33 19.51
C GLN A 96 1.53 -29.94 18.93
N LEU A 97 2.14 -29.05 19.71
CA LEU A 97 2.34 -27.66 19.31
C LEU A 97 3.32 -27.58 18.13
N ARG A 98 2.86 -26.96 17.04
CA ARG A 98 3.60 -26.74 15.80
C ARG A 98 3.81 -25.25 15.51
N ALA A 99 2.91 -24.38 15.94
CA ALA A 99 3.07 -22.94 15.77
C ALA A 99 3.00 -22.23 17.13
N LEU A 100 4.00 -21.40 17.39
CA LEU A 100 4.05 -20.55 18.58
C LEU A 100 4.33 -19.11 18.15
N ASP A 101 3.41 -18.22 18.50
CA ASP A 101 3.50 -16.79 18.23
C ASP A 101 3.61 -16.00 19.54
N LEU A 102 4.80 -15.46 19.76
CA LEU A 102 5.25 -14.66 20.90
C LEU A 102 5.49 -13.20 20.48
N ALA A 103 4.91 -12.74 19.36
CA ALA A 103 5.15 -11.39 18.86
C ALA A 103 4.72 -10.32 19.87
N GLU A 104 5.47 -9.21 19.95
CA GLU A 104 5.13 -8.06 20.80
C GLU A 104 5.01 -8.46 22.29
N THR A 105 5.87 -9.37 22.74
CA THR A 105 5.98 -9.79 24.14
C THR A 105 7.35 -9.44 24.73
N ASP A 106 7.48 -9.49 26.06
CA ASP A 106 8.74 -9.20 26.76
C ASP A 106 9.75 -10.36 26.79
N VAL A 107 9.58 -11.37 25.92
CA VAL A 107 10.50 -12.51 25.84
C VAL A 107 11.92 -12.06 25.49
N VAL A 108 12.89 -12.55 26.27
CA VAL A 108 14.33 -12.32 26.07
C VAL A 108 15.07 -13.62 25.76
N ASP A 109 14.69 -14.71 26.44
CA ASP A 109 15.37 -16.00 26.37
C ASP A 109 14.49 -17.08 25.71
N LEU A 110 15.02 -17.71 24.66
CA LEU A 110 14.39 -18.80 23.93
C LEU A 110 14.86 -20.19 24.38
N ALA A 111 15.82 -20.29 25.31
CA ALA A 111 16.32 -21.57 25.80
C ALA A 111 15.21 -22.53 26.28
N PRO A 112 14.09 -22.10 26.89
CA PRO A 112 13.02 -23.01 27.26
C PRO A 112 12.33 -23.71 26.08
N LEU A 113 12.43 -23.19 24.85
CA LEU A 113 11.77 -23.78 23.67
C LEU A 113 12.39 -25.10 23.20
N VAL A 114 13.57 -25.48 23.70
CA VAL A 114 14.24 -26.75 23.35
C VAL A 114 13.40 -27.99 23.67
N VAL A 115 12.41 -27.87 24.56
CA VAL A 115 11.47 -28.95 24.91
C VAL A 115 10.37 -29.15 23.86
N LEU A 116 10.27 -28.28 22.84
CA LEU A 116 9.27 -28.31 21.77
C LEU A 116 9.90 -28.58 20.38
N PRO A 117 10.63 -29.70 20.16
CA PRO A 117 11.38 -29.96 18.92
C PRO A 117 10.52 -30.18 17.67
N GLN A 118 9.20 -30.22 17.82
CA GLN A 118 8.23 -30.39 16.74
C GLN A 118 7.69 -29.05 16.19
N LEU A 119 8.17 -27.91 16.72
CA LEU A 119 7.78 -26.59 16.22
C LEU A 119 8.16 -26.44 14.75
N GLN A 120 7.17 -26.00 13.97
CA GLN A 120 7.25 -25.71 12.54
C GLN A 120 7.15 -24.21 12.26
N SER A 121 6.53 -23.44 13.14
CA SER A 121 6.42 -21.99 13.03
C SER A 121 6.72 -21.32 14.36
N LEU A 122 7.63 -20.34 14.35
CA LEU A 122 7.97 -19.52 15.50
C LEU A 122 7.99 -18.05 15.11
N SER A 123 7.26 -17.22 15.85
CA SER A 123 7.30 -15.77 15.76
C SER A 123 7.72 -15.20 17.11
N VAL A 124 8.81 -14.43 17.12
CA VAL A 124 9.32 -13.65 18.26
C VAL A 124 9.50 -12.20 17.84
N ARG A 125 8.70 -11.75 16.87
CA ARG A 125 8.73 -10.40 16.32
C ARG A 125 8.55 -9.35 17.42
N ARG A 126 9.30 -8.24 17.38
CA ARG A 126 9.19 -7.15 18.38
C ARG A 126 9.36 -7.64 19.83
N THR A 127 10.27 -8.58 20.04
CA THR A 127 10.67 -9.03 21.38
C THR A 127 12.08 -8.56 21.69
N ASN A 128 12.53 -8.81 22.92
CA ASN A 128 13.84 -8.42 23.41
C ASN A 128 14.91 -9.51 23.20
N VAL A 129 14.62 -10.54 22.39
CA VAL A 129 15.53 -11.66 22.08
C VAL A 129 16.81 -11.18 21.43
N ALA A 130 17.96 -11.63 21.94
CA ALA A 130 19.29 -11.28 21.43
C ALA A 130 20.09 -12.46 20.88
N THR A 131 19.70 -13.70 21.20
CA THR A 131 20.40 -14.92 20.77
C THR A 131 19.43 -15.96 20.24
N LEU A 132 19.85 -16.65 19.17
CA LEU A 132 19.08 -17.71 18.52
C LEU A 132 19.62 -19.12 18.81
N ALA A 133 20.50 -19.28 19.80
CA ALA A 133 21.15 -20.57 20.09
C ALA A 133 20.16 -21.73 20.36
N ALA A 134 18.96 -21.44 20.85
CA ALA A 134 17.93 -22.46 21.08
C ALA A 134 17.37 -23.07 19.77
N LEU A 135 17.54 -22.41 18.62
CA LEU A 135 17.03 -22.89 17.34
C LEU A 135 17.73 -24.15 16.84
N ASP A 136 18.94 -24.45 17.31
CA ASP A 136 19.66 -25.70 17.01
C ASP A 136 18.86 -26.96 17.42
N ALA A 137 17.96 -26.81 18.41
CA ALA A 137 17.09 -27.88 18.89
C ALA A 137 15.73 -27.95 18.15
N LEU A 138 15.48 -27.05 17.18
CA LEU A 138 14.20 -26.91 16.46
C LEU A 138 14.34 -27.16 14.95
N PRO A 139 14.89 -28.32 14.50
CA PRO A 139 15.23 -28.55 13.09
C PRO A 139 14.01 -28.71 12.16
N GLN A 140 12.78 -28.71 12.70
CA GLN A 140 11.54 -28.83 11.94
C GLN A 140 10.90 -27.48 11.61
N LEU A 141 11.57 -26.35 11.90
CA LEU A 141 11.05 -25.02 11.58
C LEU A 141 11.00 -24.79 10.06
N HIS A 142 9.81 -24.42 9.58
CA HIS A 142 9.53 -23.99 8.21
C HIS A 142 9.29 -22.47 8.14
N VAL A 143 8.80 -21.86 9.23
CA VAL A 143 8.51 -20.42 9.31
C VAL A 143 9.17 -19.82 10.54
N LEU A 144 9.99 -18.79 10.36
CA LEU A 144 10.64 -18.05 11.44
C LEU A 144 10.51 -16.54 11.23
N ASP A 145 9.93 -15.85 12.22
CA ASP A 145 9.92 -14.39 12.28
C ASP A 145 10.68 -13.94 13.54
N VAL A 146 11.85 -13.34 13.30
CA VAL A 146 12.73 -12.73 14.30
C VAL A 146 12.91 -11.23 14.03
N SER A 147 11.94 -10.62 13.33
CA SER A 147 12.01 -9.21 12.98
C SER A 147 11.83 -8.29 14.18
N GLU A 148 12.46 -7.11 14.15
CA GLU A 148 12.39 -6.12 15.25
C GLU A 148 12.87 -6.68 16.60
N THR A 149 13.94 -7.48 16.60
CA THR A 149 14.56 -8.01 17.84
C THR A 149 15.96 -7.40 18.06
N ARG A 150 16.76 -7.98 18.95
CA ARG A 150 18.15 -7.57 19.21
C ARG A 150 19.17 -8.61 18.74
N VAL A 151 18.77 -9.48 17.81
CA VAL A 151 19.66 -10.53 17.28
C VAL A 151 20.73 -9.90 16.39
N VAL A 152 21.99 -10.25 16.67
CA VAL A 152 23.16 -9.81 15.90
C VAL A 152 23.83 -10.96 15.15
N ASP A 153 23.80 -12.16 15.73
CA ASP A 153 24.39 -13.36 15.18
C ASP A 153 23.31 -14.33 14.70
N PHE A 154 23.36 -14.67 13.42
CA PHE A 154 22.43 -15.56 12.74
C PHE A 154 23.05 -16.93 12.41
N ALA A 155 24.26 -17.23 12.89
CA ALA A 155 24.90 -18.54 12.68
C ALA A 155 24.03 -19.76 13.06
N PRO A 156 23.20 -19.72 14.13
CA PRO A 156 22.30 -20.85 14.47
C PRO A 156 21.27 -21.21 13.38
N LEU A 157 21.04 -20.34 12.39
CA LEU A 157 20.14 -20.68 11.27
C LEU A 157 20.69 -21.83 10.41
N GLU A 158 21.99 -22.15 10.45
CA GLU A 158 22.57 -23.26 9.68
C GLU A 158 21.87 -24.61 9.94
N ALA A 159 21.32 -24.80 11.14
CA ALA A 159 20.58 -26.00 11.53
C ALA A 159 19.20 -26.13 10.87
N LEU A 160 18.63 -25.04 10.32
CA LEU A 160 17.24 -24.96 9.85
C LEU A 160 17.09 -25.20 8.35
N GLN A 161 17.58 -26.34 7.84
CA GLN A 161 17.59 -26.65 6.40
C GLN A 161 16.18 -26.79 5.76
N GLN A 162 15.12 -26.91 6.57
CA GLN A 162 13.72 -26.98 6.13
C GLN A 162 13.02 -25.61 6.15
N LEU A 163 13.74 -24.52 6.44
CA LEU A 163 13.14 -23.21 6.55
C LEU A 163 12.67 -22.70 5.18
N GLU A 164 11.39 -22.43 5.06
CA GLU A 164 10.74 -21.93 3.84
C GLU A 164 10.52 -20.41 3.89
N VAL A 165 10.22 -19.87 5.08
CA VAL A 165 9.93 -18.45 5.30
C VAL A 165 10.76 -17.90 6.44
N LEU A 166 11.54 -16.85 6.14
CA LEU A 166 12.36 -16.14 7.13
C LEU A 166 12.11 -14.64 7.05
N ASP A 167 11.70 -14.03 8.18
CA ASP A 167 11.76 -12.59 8.39
C ASP A 167 12.76 -12.25 9.50
N MET A 168 13.80 -11.51 9.12
CA MET A 168 14.84 -11.01 10.03
C MET A 168 15.00 -9.49 9.92
N SER A 169 13.96 -8.81 9.44
CA SER A 169 13.96 -7.36 9.21
C SER A 169 14.15 -6.56 10.50
N LYS A 170 14.70 -5.34 10.40
CA LYS A 170 14.86 -4.40 11.53
C LYS A 170 15.68 -4.98 12.70
N ASN A 171 16.71 -5.75 12.38
CA ASN A 171 17.76 -6.17 13.31
C ASN A 171 19.08 -5.45 12.98
N TRP A 172 20.07 -5.59 13.85
CA TRP A 172 21.42 -5.09 13.60
C TRP A 172 22.34 -6.26 13.33
N VAL A 173 22.93 -6.36 12.13
CA VAL A 173 23.84 -7.47 11.78
C VAL A 173 25.29 -7.03 11.79
N SER A 174 26.18 -7.97 12.06
CA SER A 174 27.63 -7.72 12.10
C SER A 174 28.22 -7.37 10.74
N THR A 175 27.70 -7.92 9.62
CA THR A 175 27.90 -7.57 8.18
C THR A 175 27.83 -8.79 7.26
N ASP A 176 28.05 -10.00 7.77
CA ASP A 176 28.05 -11.25 7.00
C ASP A 176 26.77 -12.05 7.24
N LEU A 177 26.04 -12.35 6.16
CA LEU A 177 24.87 -13.23 6.16
C LEU A 177 25.10 -14.51 5.33
N SER A 178 26.35 -14.96 5.21
CA SER A 178 26.73 -16.17 4.47
C SER A 178 26.01 -17.42 4.94
N VAL A 179 25.57 -17.49 6.20
CA VAL A 179 24.74 -18.59 6.73
C VAL A 179 23.49 -18.87 5.89
N LEU A 180 22.90 -17.84 5.27
CA LEU A 180 21.69 -17.96 4.47
C LEU A 180 21.88 -18.82 3.21
N GLN A 181 23.12 -19.01 2.74
CA GLN A 181 23.41 -19.88 1.59
C GLN A 181 23.07 -21.36 1.84
N HIS A 182 22.96 -21.77 3.11
CA HIS A 182 22.64 -23.14 3.50
C HIS A 182 21.13 -23.42 3.53
N LEU A 183 20.30 -22.38 3.48
CA LEU A 183 18.84 -22.46 3.56
C LEU A 183 18.21 -22.67 2.18
N THR A 184 18.45 -23.84 1.58
CA THR A 184 18.08 -24.13 0.18
C THR A 184 16.58 -24.27 -0.06
N ALA A 185 15.79 -24.49 1.00
CA ALA A 185 14.32 -24.61 0.95
C ALA A 185 13.58 -23.27 1.02
N LEU A 186 14.28 -22.14 1.20
CA LEU A 186 13.64 -20.82 1.33
C LEU A 186 12.83 -20.47 0.07
N THR A 187 11.57 -20.11 0.28
CA THR A 187 10.64 -19.56 -0.71
C THR A 187 10.41 -18.07 -0.51
N SER A 188 10.51 -17.60 0.74
CA SER A 188 10.38 -16.18 1.10
C SER A 188 11.43 -15.74 2.11
N LEU A 189 12.17 -14.69 1.77
CA LEU A 189 13.22 -14.10 2.61
C LEU A 189 13.02 -12.59 2.73
N LYS A 190 12.92 -12.11 3.97
CA LYS A 190 12.84 -10.69 4.31
C LYS A 190 14.00 -10.26 5.17
N VAL A 191 14.83 -9.40 4.59
CA VAL A 191 16.06 -8.83 5.15
C VAL A 191 15.97 -7.32 4.93
N ALA A 192 15.00 -6.68 5.59
CA ALA A 192 14.70 -5.27 5.38
C ALA A 192 15.08 -4.40 6.57
N ASN A 193 15.50 -3.15 6.33
CA ASN A 193 15.89 -2.20 7.38
C ASN A 193 16.93 -2.79 8.33
N ILE A 194 17.87 -3.54 7.78
CA ILE A 194 18.98 -4.08 8.58
C ILE A 194 20.07 -3.03 8.61
N ASP A 195 20.44 -2.62 9.81
CA ASP A 195 21.63 -1.78 9.99
C ASP A 195 22.86 -2.69 10.09
N ALA A 196 23.95 -2.24 9.48
CA ALA A 196 25.23 -2.94 9.44
C ALA A 196 26.33 -1.90 9.61
N SER A 197 27.44 -2.22 10.27
CA SER A 197 28.55 -1.25 10.40
C SER A 197 29.11 -0.85 9.04
N ASP A 198 29.22 -1.82 8.13
CA ASP A 198 29.83 -1.70 6.81
C ASP A 198 28.90 -2.21 5.70
N SER A 199 29.44 -2.45 4.50
CA SER A 199 28.70 -3.07 3.40
C SER A 199 28.18 -4.45 3.80
N LEU A 200 26.92 -4.72 3.47
CA LEU A 200 26.30 -6.02 3.75
C LEU A 200 26.76 -7.05 2.72
N GLU A 201 27.43 -8.11 3.16
CA GLU A 201 27.77 -9.27 2.33
C GLU A 201 26.61 -10.28 2.36
N LEU A 202 25.95 -10.46 1.21
CA LEU A 202 24.80 -11.37 1.08
C LEU A 202 25.09 -12.45 0.04
N LYS A 203 25.28 -13.69 0.51
CA LYS A 203 25.43 -14.88 -0.34
C LYS A 203 24.19 -15.74 -0.21
N LEU A 204 23.50 -15.97 -1.33
CA LEU A 204 22.32 -16.83 -1.40
C LEU A 204 22.52 -17.91 -2.46
N ASN A 205 22.06 -19.12 -2.14
CA ASN A 205 21.97 -20.26 -3.05
C ASN A 205 20.65 -20.99 -2.80
N CYS A 206 19.55 -20.27 -3.00
CA CYS A 206 18.19 -20.68 -2.65
C CYS A 206 17.37 -20.82 -3.94
N PRO A 207 17.44 -21.97 -4.64
CA PRO A 207 16.82 -22.11 -5.96
C PRO A 207 15.28 -22.02 -5.94
N GLU A 208 14.66 -22.30 -4.80
CA GLU A 208 13.21 -22.22 -4.58
C GLU A 208 12.73 -20.81 -4.17
N LEU A 209 13.64 -19.84 -4.02
CA LEU A 209 13.28 -18.51 -3.52
C LEU A 209 12.44 -17.74 -4.55
N GLU A 210 11.22 -17.37 -4.15
CA GLU A 210 10.28 -16.63 -4.99
C GLU A 210 10.19 -15.15 -4.59
N ILE A 211 10.32 -14.85 -3.29
CA ILE A 211 10.11 -13.50 -2.73
C ILE A 211 11.34 -13.07 -1.94
N LEU A 212 11.96 -11.96 -2.36
CA LEU A 212 13.13 -11.38 -1.69
C LEU A 212 12.92 -9.89 -1.39
N HIS A 213 12.99 -9.54 -0.11
CA HIS A 213 12.95 -8.17 0.38
C HIS A 213 14.30 -7.77 0.99
N LEU A 214 14.91 -6.72 0.43
CA LEU A 214 16.24 -6.19 0.77
C LEU A 214 16.20 -4.68 1.02
N GLN A 215 15.01 -4.11 1.20
CA GLN A 215 14.88 -2.65 1.27
C GLN A 215 15.63 -2.08 2.48
N ASN A 216 16.27 -0.92 2.28
CA ASN A 216 17.03 -0.22 3.33
C ASN A 216 18.10 -1.12 3.95
N THR A 217 19.05 -1.56 3.11
CA THR A 217 20.22 -2.33 3.52
C THR A 217 21.48 -1.72 2.88
N ARG A 218 22.65 -1.97 3.48
CA ARG A 218 23.94 -1.51 2.94
C ARG A 218 24.51 -2.44 1.85
N LEU A 219 23.65 -3.11 1.09
CA LEU A 219 24.03 -4.05 0.03
C LEU A 219 24.64 -3.32 -1.18
N THR A 220 25.80 -3.78 -1.67
CA THR A 220 26.57 -3.12 -2.75
C THR A 220 26.59 -3.85 -4.09
N ASP A 221 26.32 -5.15 -4.11
CA ASP A 221 26.34 -6.00 -5.29
C ASP A 221 25.14 -6.96 -5.33
N LEU A 222 25.03 -7.72 -6.41
CA LEU A 222 23.93 -8.65 -6.69
C LEU A 222 24.47 -10.01 -7.13
N ASP A 223 25.62 -10.44 -6.60
CA ASP A 223 26.28 -11.68 -7.03
C ASP A 223 25.38 -12.91 -6.78
N PHE A 224 24.49 -12.83 -5.78
CA PHE A 224 23.49 -13.85 -5.49
C PHE A 224 22.46 -14.07 -6.61
N ALA A 225 22.28 -13.12 -7.55
CA ALA A 225 21.20 -13.20 -8.56
C ALA A 225 21.27 -14.48 -9.41
N THR A 226 22.47 -15.00 -9.64
CA THR A 226 22.68 -16.25 -10.39
C THR A 226 22.16 -17.50 -9.67
N GLY A 227 22.01 -17.46 -8.35
CA GLY A 227 21.52 -18.55 -7.52
C GLY A 227 20.01 -18.56 -7.31
N LEU A 228 19.26 -17.60 -7.90
CA LEU A 228 17.82 -17.41 -7.66
C LEU A 228 16.96 -17.51 -8.94
N PRO A 229 16.98 -18.65 -9.66
CA PRO A 229 16.31 -18.80 -10.95
C PRO A 229 14.78 -18.65 -10.90
N ASN A 230 14.15 -18.92 -9.74
CA ASN A 230 12.70 -18.87 -9.55
C ASN A 230 12.19 -17.57 -8.91
N LEU A 231 13.06 -16.57 -8.72
CA LEU A 231 12.65 -15.32 -8.06
C LEU A 231 11.60 -14.57 -8.88
N THR A 232 10.44 -14.33 -8.28
CA THR A 232 9.31 -13.63 -8.91
C THR A 232 9.13 -12.21 -8.38
N TYR A 233 9.56 -11.93 -7.15
CA TYR A 233 9.48 -10.62 -6.51
C TYR A 233 10.83 -10.23 -5.90
N LEU A 234 11.31 -9.04 -6.25
CA LEU A 234 12.52 -8.43 -5.67
C LEU A 234 12.25 -6.98 -5.27
N ASP A 235 12.45 -6.67 -3.98
CA ASP A 235 12.52 -5.30 -3.48
C ASP A 235 13.92 -4.99 -2.96
N MET A 236 14.65 -4.13 -3.67
CA MET A 236 16.01 -3.71 -3.34
C MET A 236 16.13 -2.19 -3.23
N ARG A 237 15.05 -1.53 -2.82
CA ARG A 237 15.01 -0.07 -2.59
C ARG A 237 15.96 0.34 -1.49
N TRP A 238 16.49 1.56 -1.57
CA TRP A 238 17.38 2.11 -0.56
C TRP A 238 18.60 1.20 -0.27
N THR A 239 19.15 0.61 -1.32
CA THR A 239 20.41 -0.15 -1.28
C THR A 239 21.55 0.66 -1.90
N HIS A 240 22.78 0.14 -1.79
CA HIS A 240 23.99 0.76 -2.35
C HIS A 240 24.44 0.10 -3.66
N VAL A 241 23.56 -0.70 -4.30
CA VAL A 241 23.88 -1.44 -5.52
C VAL A 241 24.14 -0.48 -6.70
N ALA A 242 25.36 -0.56 -7.22
CA ALA A 242 25.80 0.20 -8.39
C ALA A 242 25.52 -0.55 -9.70
N ASP A 243 25.98 -1.80 -9.77
CA ASP A 243 25.89 -2.64 -10.97
C ASP A 243 24.64 -3.51 -10.96
N ARG A 244 23.76 -3.29 -11.94
CA ARG A 244 22.47 -3.99 -12.08
C ARG A 244 22.47 -5.06 -13.15
N ARG A 245 23.59 -5.26 -13.85
CA ARG A 245 23.72 -6.31 -14.89
C ARG A 245 23.36 -7.71 -14.39
N PRO A 246 23.67 -8.11 -13.14
CA PRO A 246 23.28 -9.42 -12.63
C PRO A 246 21.76 -9.67 -12.63
N LEU A 247 20.92 -8.63 -12.58
CA LEU A 247 19.46 -8.77 -12.65
C LEU A 247 19.01 -9.45 -13.94
N ALA A 248 19.78 -9.39 -15.03
CA ALA A 248 19.45 -10.04 -16.31
C ALA A 248 19.28 -11.57 -16.17
N THR A 249 19.85 -12.17 -15.12
CA THR A 249 19.77 -13.61 -14.84
C THR A 249 18.45 -14.03 -14.20
N LEU A 250 17.69 -13.08 -13.61
CA LEU A 250 16.42 -13.31 -12.93
C LEU A 250 15.26 -13.43 -13.92
N VAL A 251 15.33 -14.41 -14.80
CA VAL A 251 14.40 -14.60 -15.92
C VAL A 251 12.94 -14.85 -15.49
N ALA A 252 12.72 -15.30 -14.24
CA ALA A 252 11.40 -15.51 -13.67
C ALA A 252 10.75 -14.25 -13.08
N LEU A 253 11.49 -13.13 -12.97
CA LEU A 253 11.08 -11.97 -12.20
C LEU A 253 9.83 -11.31 -12.78
N GLU A 254 8.80 -11.21 -11.95
CA GLU A 254 7.54 -10.57 -12.29
C GLU A 254 7.43 -9.16 -11.69
N GLN A 255 8.03 -8.92 -10.52
CA GLN A 255 7.99 -7.64 -9.84
C GLN A 255 9.36 -7.21 -9.32
N LEU A 256 9.75 -5.97 -9.65
CA LEU A 256 11.02 -5.37 -9.26
C LEU A 256 10.80 -3.96 -8.69
N LEU A 257 11.26 -3.73 -7.47
CA LEU A 257 11.31 -2.43 -6.81
C LEU A 257 12.78 -2.06 -6.58
N LEU A 258 13.25 -0.92 -7.11
CA LEU A 258 14.64 -0.49 -6.99
C LEU A 258 14.76 1.04 -6.98
N ASP A 259 15.97 1.58 -6.73
CA ASP A 259 16.19 3.03 -6.70
C ASP A 259 16.48 3.62 -8.09
N THR A 260 16.19 4.91 -8.29
CA THR A 260 16.44 5.60 -9.57
C THR A 260 17.93 5.89 -9.81
N ARG A 261 18.74 5.99 -8.76
CA ARG A 261 20.19 6.21 -8.88
C ARG A 261 20.91 4.86 -8.88
N GLU A 262 21.71 4.62 -9.91
CA GLU A 262 22.87 3.74 -9.78
C GLU A 262 23.88 4.55 -8.96
N ARG A 263 24.19 4.15 -7.72
CA ARG A 263 25.28 4.79 -6.99
C ARG A 263 26.57 4.45 -7.74
N GLY A 264 26.96 5.28 -8.71
CA GLY A 264 28.35 5.36 -9.08
C GLY A 264 29.14 5.56 -7.79
N THR A 265 30.20 4.78 -7.60
CA THR A 265 31.12 4.91 -6.47
C THR A 265 31.42 6.39 -6.22
N PRO A 266 31.60 6.83 -4.95
CA PRO A 266 31.98 8.21 -4.66
C PRO A 266 33.13 8.65 -5.57
N ALA A 267 33.08 9.91 -6.03
CA ALA A 267 33.94 10.46 -7.07
C ALA A 267 35.45 10.38 -6.76
N THR A 268 35.80 10.02 -5.52
CA THR A 268 37.15 9.90 -5.01
C THR A 268 37.31 8.62 -4.19
N ASP A 269 38.44 7.95 -4.32
CA ASP A 269 38.84 6.92 -3.36
C ASP A 269 39.23 7.53 -1.99
N GLU A 270 39.56 6.68 -1.00
CA GLU A 270 40.02 7.08 0.35
C GLU A 270 41.26 8.00 0.34
N GLN A 271 41.89 8.18 -0.83
CA GLN A 271 43.09 9.00 -1.05
C GLN A 271 42.80 10.24 -1.92
N GLY A 272 41.54 10.53 -2.25
CA GLY A 272 41.15 11.73 -2.98
C GLY A 272 41.40 11.69 -4.50
N GLN A 273 41.71 10.53 -5.09
CA GLN A 273 41.93 10.40 -6.53
C GLN A 273 40.64 10.06 -7.29
N PRO A 274 40.41 10.66 -8.47
CA PRO A 274 39.28 10.31 -9.31
C PRO A 274 39.44 8.89 -9.88
N ARG A 275 38.64 7.94 -9.38
CA ARG A 275 38.57 6.58 -9.93
C ARG A 275 37.87 6.60 -11.30
N ARG A 276 38.20 5.60 -12.14
CA ARG A 276 37.68 5.43 -13.52
C ARG A 276 36.17 5.73 -13.59
N PRO A 277 35.70 6.40 -14.66
CA PRO A 277 34.28 6.74 -14.80
C PRO A 277 33.42 5.50 -14.67
N ALA A 278 32.38 5.58 -13.84
CA ALA A 278 31.38 4.53 -13.73
C ALA A 278 30.89 4.17 -15.14
N PRO A 279 30.69 2.87 -15.47
CA PRO A 279 30.15 2.49 -16.76
C PRO A 279 28.84 3.25 -17.02
N PRO A 280 28.55 3.64 -18.27
CA PRO A 280 27.31 4.34 -18.59
C PRO A 280 26.12 3.49 -18.13
N VAL A 281 25.13 4.14 -17.51
CA VAL A 281 23.86 3.53 -17.10
C VAL A 281 23.29 2.76 -18.29
N SER A 282 23.36 1.44 -18.23
CA SER A 282 22.90 0.54 -19.29
C SER A 282 21.68 -0.22 -18.79
N TYR A 283 20.60 -0.13 -19.56
CA TYR A 283 19.35 -0.84 -19.29
C TYR A 283 19.28 -2.20 -20.00
N GLU A 284 20.41 -2.69 -20.57
CA GLU A 284 20.47 -3.97 -21.26
C GLU A 284 20.03 -5.14 -20.38
N TRP A 285 20.18 -5.05 -19.06
CA TRP A 285 19.72 -6.09 -18.14
C TRP A 285 18.20 -6.32 -18.18
N LEU A 286 17.41 -5.33 -18.60
CA LEU A 286 15.97 -5.50 -18.82
C LEU A 286 15.67 -6.50 -19.93
N THR A 287 16.59 -6.74 -20.87
CA THR A 287 16.37 -7.71 -21.96
C THR A 287 16.19 -9.15 -21.45
N GLY A 288 16.81 -9.49 -20.31
CA GLY A 288 16.65 -10.81 -19.68
C GLY A 288 15.31 -10.98 -18.97
N LEU A 289 14.67 -9.88 -18.56
CA LEU A 289 13.49 -9.85 -17.69
C LEU A 289 12.17 -9.92 -18.47
N HIS A 290 12.03 -10.92 -19.33
CA HIS A 290 10.87 -11.07 -20.23
C HIS A 290 9.54 -11.38 -19.52
N LYS A 291 9.56 -11.79 -18.25
CA LYS A 291 8.36 -12.00 -17.42
C LYS A 291 7.97 -10.79 -16.56
N LEU A 292 8.70 -9.68 -16.63
CA LEU A 292 8.50 -8.54 -15.74
C LEU A 292 7.13 -7.88 -15.97
N LYS A 293 6.25 -8.02 -14.99
CA LYS A 293 4.89 -7.46 -14.94
C LYS A 293 4.79 -6.22 -14.06
N LYS A 294 5.85 -5.86 -13.32
CA LYS A 294 5.96 -4.69 -12.42
C LYS A 294 7.41 -4.25 -12.23
N LEU A 295 7.68 -2.99 -12.52
CA LEU A 295 8.94 -2.31 -12.30
C LEU A 295 8.62 -0.98 -11.65
N ARG A 296 9.06 -0.78 -10.41
CA ARG A 296 8.93 0.47 -9.70
C ARG A 296 10.32 1.00 -9.37
N MET A 297 10.55 2.26 -9.70
CA MET A 297 11.79 2.95 -9.38
C MET A 297 11.53 3.98 -8.28
N TYR A 298 12.39 4.11 -7.29
CA TYR A 298 12.19 5.01 -6.14
C TYR A 298 13.29 6.06 -6.08
N LYS A 299 12.92 7.30 -5.77
CA LYS A 299 13.90 8.35 -5.49
C LYS A 299 14.49 8.13 -4.10
N HIS A 300 15.82 8.05 -4.03
CA HIS A 300 16.58 7.85 -2.80
C HIS A 300 16.66 9.12 -1.93
N ASN A 301 15.54 9.72 -1.50
CA ASN A 301 15.58 10.80 -0.52
C ASN A 301 14.33 10.80 0.36
N TYR A 302 14.36 9.96 1.39
CA TYR A 302 13.49 10.04 2.57
C TYR A 302 14.26 9.73 3.87
N GLN A 303 15.58 9.54 3.80
CA GLN A 303 16.40 9.17 4.97
C GLN A 303 16.95 10.37 5.76
N ASP A 304 16.87 11.60 5.23
CA ASP A 304 17.29 12.79 6.00
C ASP A 304 16.27 13.21 7.07
N ASP A 305 15.04 12.66 7.07
CA ASP A 305 13.95 13.01 8.01
C ASP A 305 13.48 11.81 8.88
N ILE A 306 14.31 10.78 9.09
CA ILE A 306 14.00 9.64 9.98
C ILE A 306 14.04 10.02 11.48
N ALA A 307 14.32 11.29 11.81
CA ALA A 307 14.29 11.77 13.20
C ALA A 307 12.87 11.85 13.80
N ASP A 308 11.79 11.77 12.99
CA ASP A 308 10.40 11.91 13.46
C ASP A 308 9.63 10.58 13.60
N VAL A 309 10.33 9.43 13.70
CA VAL A 309 9.69 8.10 13.95
C VAL A 309 9.11 7.96 15.38
N LEU A 310 9.07 9.03 16.17
CA LEU A 310 8.33 9.10 17.43
C LEU A 310 7.53 10.40 17.56
N GLN A 311 6.56 10.61 16.66
CA GLN A 311 5.38 11.40 17.00
C GLN A 311 4.19 11.05 16.10
N GLU A 312 3.22 10.37 16.70
CA GLU A 312 1.79 10.41 16.37
C GLU A 312 1.31 9.80 15.05
N ASP A 313 0.27 8.97 15.18
CA ASP A 313 -0.76 8.74 14.17
C ASP A 313 -1.21 10.06 13.54
N VAL A 314 -0.59 10.49 12.44
CA VAL A 314 -1.11 11.55 11.58
C VAL A 314 -0.77 11.22 10.13
N GLU A 315 -1.82 10.90 9.36
CA GLU A 315 -1.99 11.29 7.96
C GLU A 315 -0.72 11.54 7.12
N GLU A 316 -0.11 10.49 6.56
CA GLU A 316 0.82 10.65 5.45
C GLU A 316 0.39 9.88 4.20
N ARG A 317 -0.19 10.67 3.29
CA ARG A 317 -0.30 10.52 1.83
C ARG A 317 0.39 9.27 1.28
N GLY A 318 -0.44 8.25 1.05
CA GLY A 318 -0.03 6.98 0.49
C GLY A 318 0.67 7.12 -0.88
N PRO A 319 1.65 6.25 -1.17
CA PRO A 319 2.38 6.26 -2.43
C PRO A 319 1.44 5.98 -3.59
N THR A 320 1.38 6.93 -4.53
CA THR A 320 0.55 6.88 -5.74
C THR A 320 0.92 5.66 -6.61
N VAL A 321 -0.07 4.80 -6.90
CA VAL A 321 0.04 3.57 -7.71
C VAL A 321 -0.79 3.73 -8.99
N VAL A 322 -0.29 3.37 -10.20
CA VAL A 322 -1.11 3.03 -11.41
C VAL A 322 -0.44 2.08 -12.44
N ALA A 323 -1.12 0.97 -12.74
CA ALA A 323 -0.78 -0.20 -13.56
C ALA A 323 -0.64 -0.03 -15.11
N THR A 324 0.18 -0.87 -15.78
CA THR A 324 -0.14 -1.66 -17.03
C THR A 324 0.75 -2.91 -17.23
N ARG A 325 0.35 -4.17 -16.99
CA ARG A 325 -0.88 -4.78 -16.41
C ARG A 325 -0.94 -4.67 -14.87
N GLY A 326 -0.35 -3.62 -14.32
CA GLY A 326 0.16 -3.61 -12.95
C GLY A 326 1.52 -2.95 -12.83
N LEU A 327 2.19 -2.61 -13.96
CA LEU A 327 3.38 -1.77 -13.99
C LEU A 327 3.03 -0.29 -13.82
N THR A 328 3.31 0.25 -12.64
CA THR A 328 3.54 1.67 -12.39
C THR A 328 5.02 1.85 -12.24
N ILE A 329 5.64 2.76 -12.98
CA ILE A 329 7.00 3.23 -12.68
C ILE A 329 6.81 4.60 -11.99
N PRO A 330 6.93 4.71 -10.66
CA PRO A 330 7.09 6.02 -10.05
C PRO A 330 8.48 6.53 -10.44
N MET A 331 8.63 7.79 -10.81
CA MET A 331 9.94 8.44 -10.82
C MET A 331 9.73 9.84 -10.27
N ALA A 332 10.37 10.17 -9.16
CA ALA A 332 10.42 11.56 -8.67
C ALA A 332 11.74 12.25 -9.08
N HIS A 333 12.50 11.66 -10.01
CA HIS A 333 13.63 12.28 -10.67
C HIS A 333 13.79 11.77 -12.11
N ARG A 334 13.71 12.72 -13.06
CA ARG A 334 14.04 12.67 -14.50
C ARG A 334 14.20 11.26 -15.07
N VAL A 335 13.19 10.82 -15.82
CA VAL A 335 13.31 9.61 -16.65
C VAL A 335 14.44 9.83 -17.65
N PRO A 336 15.52 9.03 -17.63
CA PRO A 336 16.59 9.19 -18.60
C PRO A 336 16.05 8.96 -20.01
N SER A 337 16.37 9.83 -20.96
CA SER A 337 15.93 9.69 -22.35
C SER A 337 16.35 8.35 -22.97
N LEU A 338 17.45 7.75 -22.48
CA LEU A 338 17.90 6.40 -22.81
C LEU A 338 16.93 5.30 -22.36
N PHE A 339 16.30 5.45 -21.19
CA PHE A 339 15.29 4.52 -20.70
C PHE A 339 14.04 4.54 -21.58
N LEU A 340 13.52 5.74 -21.90
CA LEU A 340 12.35 5.89 -22.78
C LEU A 340 12.63 5.33 -24.19
N LYS A 341 13.82 5.61 -24.74
CA LYS A 341 14.27 5.04 -26.03
C LYS A 341 14.42 3.52 -26.01
N PHE A 342 14.81 2.96 -24.87
CA PHE A 342 14.94 1.52 -24.73
C PHE A 342 13.56 0.86 -24.62
N VAL A 343 12.70 1.34 -23.72
CA VAL A 343 11.34 0.82 -23.54
C VAL A 343 10.50 0.97 -24.80
N SER A 344 10.67 2.06 -25.57
CA SER A 344 9.96 2.23 -26.84
C SER A 344 10.33 1.19 -27.91
N ARG A 345 11.51 0.57 -27.82
CA ARG A 345 11.97 -0.46 -28.77
C ARG A 345 11.52 -1.87 -28.39
N GLN A 346 11.11 -2.10 -27.14
CA GLN A 346 10.72 -3.42 -26.63
C GLN A 346 9.23 -3.76 -26.90
N GLY A 347 8.42 -2.80 -27.35
CA GLY A 347 7.02 -2.99 -27.76
C GLY A 347 6.03 -3.11 -26.59
N GLU A 348 4.78 -2.68 -26.83
CA GLU A 348 3.59 -2.85 -25.95
C GLU A 348 3.42 -1.95 -24.70
N LEU A 349 4.17 -0.86 -24.54
CA LEU A 349 3.85 0.09 -23.47
C LEU A 349 2.53 0.83 -23.76
N THR A 350 1.54 0.67 -22.87
CA THR A 350 0.18 1.24 -23.02
C THR A 350 -0.20 2.24 -21.92
N SER A 351 0.52 2.30 -20.80
CA SER A 351 0.39 3.33 -19.78
C SER A 351 1.76 3.79 -19.32
N LEU A 352 1.89 5.08 -19.05
CA LEU A 352 3.12 5.68 -18.58
C LEU A 352 2.78 6.79 -17.58
N GLU A 353 3.49 6.79 -16.45
CA GLU A 353 3.42 7.83 -15.43
C GLU A 353 4.79 8.48 -15.30
N LEU A 354 4.84 9.81 -15.38
CA LEU A 354 6.09 10.57 -15.45
C LEU A 354 6.08 11.77 -14.47
N PRO A 355 7.21 12.08 -13.83
CA PRO A 355 7.47 13.43 -13.31
C PRO A 355 7.74 14.39 -14.47
N PRO A 356 7.90 15.70 -14.21
CA PRO A 356 8.26 16.64 -15.26
C PRO A 356 9.60 16.24 -15.90
N LEU A 357 9.60 16.17 -17.23
CA LEU A 357 10.79 15.88 -18.01
C LEU A 357 11.45 17.19 -18.47
N VAL A 358 12.77 17.15 -18.67
CA VAL A 358 13.48 18.26 -19.34
C VAL A 358 13.39 18.15 -20.85
N ASP A 359 13.08 16.94 -21.35
CA ASP A 359 12.90 16.66 -22.76
C ASP A 359 11.81 15.59 -22.94
N TYR A 360 10.69 15.99 -23.53
CA TYR A 360 9.57 15.10 -23.87
C TYR A 360 9.69 14.47 -25.26
N ALA A 361 10.72 14.82 -26.05
CA ALA A 361 10.93 14.26 -27.39
C ALA A 361 10.88 12.72 -27.46
N PRO A 362 11.38 11.96 -26.46
CA PRO A 362 11.28 10.51 -26.48
C PRO A 362 9.85 9.95 -26.43
N LEU A 363 8.84 10.74 -26.01
CA LEU A 363 7.45 10.31 -26.02
C LEU A 363 6.88 10.10 -27.42
N SER A 364 7.43 10.78 -28.43
CA SER A 364 7.06 10.56 -29.84
C SER A 364 7.21 9.09 -30.26
N LEU A 365 8.19 8.38 -29.69
CA LEU A 365 8.43 6.96 -29.95
C LEU A 365 7.34 6.05 -29.37
N LEU A 366 6.54 6.56 -28.43
CA LEU A 366 5.47 5.83 -27.73
C LEU A 366 4.06 6.25 -28.19
N SER A 367 3.95 7.28 -29.03
CA SER A 367 2.68 7.80 -29.55
C SER A 367 1.70 6.73 -30.09
N PRO A 368 2.12 5.71 -30.88
CA PRO A 368 1.17 4.75 -31.45
C PRO A 368 0.64 3.71 -30.45
N THR A 369 1.30 3.51 -29.30
CA THR A 369 0.95 2.45 -28.34
C THR A 369 0.42 3.00 -27.01
N LEU A 370 0.79 4.23 -26.65
CA LEU A 370 0.48 4.79 -25.34
C LEU A 370 -0.99 5.22 -25.23
N ARG A 371 -1.74 4.51 -24.38
CA ARG A 371 -3.18 4.75 -24.14
C ARG A 371 -3.48 5.56 -22.89
N HIS A 372 -2.57 5.58 -21.93
CA HIS A 372 -2.73 6.29 -20.68
C HIS A 372 -1.43 7.06 -20.36
N LEU A 373 -1.55 8.35 -20.07
CA LEU A 373 -0.42 9.18 -19.66
C LEU A 373 -0.78 9.89 -18.36
N ARG A 374 0.07 9.74 -17.34
CA ARG A 374 -0.06 10.48 -16.07
C ARG A 374 1.14 11.38 -15.85
N LEU A 375 0.92 12.67 -15.65
CA LEU A 375 1.97 13.65 -15.37
C LEU A 375 1.85 14.15 -13.94
N GLN A 376 2.86 13.89 -13.12
CA GLN A 376 2.93 14.43 -11.77
C GLN A 376 3.70 15.75 -11.75
N GLN A 377 3.22 16.73 -10.98
CA GLN A 377 3.91 18.01 -10.73
C GLN A 377 4.24 18.85 -11.99
N TRP A 378 3.37 18.81 -12.99
CA TRP A 378 3.60 19.46 -14.29
C TRP A 378 3.21 20.95 -14.32
N CYS A 379 3.82 21.73 -15.21
CA CYS A 379 3.50 23.12 -15.50
C CYS A 379 2.93 23.28 -16.93
N ALA A 380 2.44 24.49 -17.27
CA ALA A 380 1.89 24.77 -18.60
C ALA A 380 2.89 24.50 -19.75
N GLU A 381 4.19 24.68 -19.51
CA GLU A 381 5.24 24.39 -20.49
C GLU A 381 5.33 22.88 -20.83
N ASP A 382 5.07 21.99 -19.85
CA ASP A 382 5.10 20.54 -20.05
C ASP A 382 4.00 20.09 -21.03
N LEU A 383 2.79 20.64 -20.89
CA LEU A 383 1.68 20.33 -21.80
C LEU A 383 1.93 20.89 -23.20
N ALA A 384 2.44 22.12 -23.31
CA ALA A 384 2.82 22.68 -24.60
C ALA A 384 3.88 21.81 -25.32
N GLN A 385 4.85 21.27 -24.57
CA GLN A 385 5.86 20.36 -25.14
C GLN A 385 5.30 19.01 -25.56
N ILE A 386 4.29 18.48 -24.85
CA ILE A 386 3.59 17.24 -25.24
C ILE A 386 2.76 17.46 -26.50
N VAL A 387 2.05 18.58 -26.60
CA VAL A 387 1.28 18.94 -27.80
C VAL A 387 2.20 19.15 -29.00
N ALA A 388 3.38 19.73 -28.77
CA ALA A 388 4.41 19.89 -29.79
C ALA A 388 4.97 18.56 -30.33
N GLN A 389 4.76 17.42 -29.64
CA GLN A 389 5.17 16.10 -30.14
C GLN A 389 4.32 15.58 -31.31
N GLY A 390 3.20 16.23 -31.62
CA GLY A 390 2.26 15.80 -32.66
C GLY A 390 1.12 14.92 -32.14
N GLU A 391 0.42 14.25 -33.05
CA GLU A 391 -0.76 13.44 -32.71
C GLU A 391 -0.38 12.24 -31.82
N MET A 392 -1.09 12.07 -30.70
CA MET A 392 -1.06 10.87 -29.85
C MET A 392 -2.37 10.09 -30.02
N PRO A 393 -2.58 9.41 -31.16
CA PRO A 393 -3.89 8.89 -31.56
C PRO A 393 -4.39 7.75 -30.66
N ALA A 394 -3.49 7.03 -29.99
CA ALA A 394 -3.86 5.97 -29.05
C ALA A 394 -4.26 6.47 -27.65
N LEU A 395 -3.94 7.74 -27.32
CA LEU A 395 -4.10 8.28 -25.98
C LEU A 395 -5.58 8.44 -25.61
N SER A 396 -6.04 7.62 -24.67
CA SER A 396 -7.44 7.59 -24.22
C SER A 396 -7.65 8.16 -22.82
N ARG A 397 -6.60 8.17 -21.98
CA ARG A 397 -6.62 8.72 -20.62
C ARG A 397 -5.43 9.65 -20.39
N LEU A 398 -5.72 10.84 -19.88
CA LEU A 398 -4.73 11.80 -19.43
C LEU A 398 -5.04 12.20 -17.99
N SER A 399 -4.07 12.08 -17.10
CA SER A 399 -4.18 12.48 -15.69
C SER A 399 -3.01 13.37 -15.32
N MET A 400 -3.26 14.48 -14.63
CA MET A 400 -2.24 15.48 -14.43
C MET A 400 -2.41 16.20 -13.07
N SER A 401 -1.31 16.45 -12.33
CA SER A 401 -1.33 17.17 -11.04
C SER A 401 -0.31 18.33 -10.92
N LEU A 402 -0.70 19.49 -10.39
CA LEU A 402 0.22 20.65 -10.28
C LEU A 402 1.35 20.45 -9.24
N PRO A 403 2.51 21.12 -9.42
CA PRO A 403 3.51 21.27 -8.38
C PRO A 403 3.01 22.21 -7.25
N PRO A 404 3.59 22.15 -6.04
CA PRO A 404 3.20 22.99 -4.91
C PRO A 404 3.35 24.51 -5.16
N THR A 405 4.18 24.89 -6.12
CA THR A 405 4.41 26.28 -6.56
C THR A 405 3.40 26.64 -7.64
N ALA A 406 2.17 26.94 -7.22
CA ALA A 406 1.03 27.14 -8.10
C ALA A 406 1.24 28.24 -9.15
N GLN A 407 1.20 27.83 -10.42
CA GLN A 407 0.92 28.70 -11.56
C GLN A 407 -0.50 28.40 -12.05
N VAL A 408 -1.17 29.42 -12.60
CA VAL A 408 -2.41 29.21 -13.34
C VAL A 408 -2.09 28.49 -14.63
N MET A 409 -2.92 27.52 -14.99
CA MET A 409 -2.70 26.67 -16.15
C MET A 409 -3.49 27.15 -17.37
N ASP A 410 -2.79 27.24 -18.51
CA ASP A 410 -3.42 27.40 -19.83
C ASP A 410 -3.84 26.02 -20.37
N LEU A 411 -5.13 25.88 -20.66
CA LEU A 411 -5.73 24.66 -21.18
C LEU A 411 -5.90 24.63 -22.69
N LEU A 412 -5.59 25.72 -23.40
CA LEU A 412 -5.72 25.81 -24.86
C LEU A 412 -5.08 24.62 -25.60
N PRO A 413 -3.91 24.09 -25.18
CA PRO A 413 -3.31 22.96 -25.88
C PRO A 413 -4.15 21.65 -25.81
N LEU A 414 -5.09 21.52 -24.88
CA LEU A 414 -5.95 20.35 -24.78
C LEU A 414 -6.97 20.23 -25.92
N GLU A 415 -7.29 21.31 -26.63
CA GLU A 415 -8.29 21.27 -27.73
C GLU A 415 -7.94 20.25 -28.82
N GLY A 416 -6.64 19.97 -29.01
CA GLY A 416 -6.16 18.98 -29.98
C GLY A 416 -6.36 17.52 -29.59
N PHE A 417 -6.76 17.21 -28.35
CA PHE A 417 -6.86 15.84 -27.83
C PHE A 417 -8.30 15.29 -27.82
N VAL A 418 -9.04 15.52 -28.90
CA VAL A 418 -10.45 15.11 -29.04
C VAL A 418 -10.70 13.60 -28.89
N GLN A 419 -9.67 12.77 -29.01
CA GLN A 419 -9.72 11.32 -28.84
C GLN A 419 -9.78 10.85 -27.37
N ILE A 420 -9.43 11.72 -26.42
CA ILE A 420 -9.38 11.36 -24.99
C ILE A 420 -10.80 11.08 -24.47
N LYS A 421 -10.92 10.00 -23.71
CA LYS A 421 -12.16 9.59 -23.02
C LYS A 421 -12.15 9.93 -21.55
N GLN A 422 -10.97 10.06 -20.94
CA GLN A 422 -10.85 10.28 -19.50
C GLN A 422 -9.79 11.33 -19.20
N LEU A 423 -10.21 12.41 -18.55
CA LEU A 423 -9.35 13.51 -18.16
C LEU A 423 -9.44 13.76 -16.66
N GLU A 424 -8.31 13.75 -15.99
CA GLU A 424 -8.21 14.07 -14.57
C GLU A 424 -7.20 15.19 -14.37
N LEU A 425 -7.68 16.35 -13.90
CA LEU A 425 -6.85 17.48 -13.56
C LEU A 425 -6.98 17.74 -12.05
N LEU A 426 -5.93 17.35 -11.33
CA LEU A 426 -5.92 17.32 -9.86
C LEU A 426 -5.06 18.46 -9.31
N ASP A 427 -5.54 19.10 -8.24
CA ASP A 427 -4.82 20.18 -7.57
C ASP A 427 -4.55 21.40 -8.46
N VAL A 428 -5.37 21.64 -9.51
CA VAL A 428 -5.10 22.65 -10.53
C VAL A 428 -6.00 23.89 -10.42
N LEU A 429 -5.39 25.08 -10.48
CA LEU A 429 -6.09 26.35 -10.69
C LEU A 429 -6.12 26.69 -12.18
N PHE A 430 -7.29 27.11 -12.67
CA PHE A 430 -7.54 27.47 -14.06
C PHE A 430 -8.05 28.90 -14.14
N GLU A 431 -7.60 29.65 -15.14
CA GLU A 431 -8.22 30.93 -15.53
C GLU A 431 -9.37 30.69 -16.50
N ASP A 432 -9.15 29.81 -17.49
CA ASP A 432 -10.11 29.51 -18.55
C ASP A 432 -10.30 27.99 -18.71
N LEU A 433 -11.56 27.56 -18.61
CA LEU A 433 -11.97 26.17 -18.81
C LEU A 433 -12.59 25.92 -20.19
N THR A 434 -12.81 26.96 -21.00
CA THR A 434 -13.46 26.84 -22.31
C THR A 434 -12.79 25.84 -23.25
N PRO A 435 -11.45 25.65 -23.26
CA PRO A 435 -10.80 24.64 -24.11
C PRO A 435 -11.29 23.20 -23.87
N LEU A 436 -11.78 22.90 -22.66
CA LEU A 436 -12.32 21.57 -22.35
C LEU A 436 -13.57 21.23 -23.17
N GLY A 437 -14.29 22.23 -23.69
CA GLY A 437 -15.47 22.03 -24.52
C GLY A 437 -15.20 21.32 -25.85
N ALA A 438 -13.95 21.33 -26.34
CA ALA A 438 -13.54 20.61 -27.54
C ALA A 438 -13.49 19.08 -27.32
N LEU A 439 -13.40 18.62 -26.07
CA LEU A 439 -13.22 17.22 -25.69
C LEU A 439 -14.54 16.44 -25.65
N VAL A 440 -15.30 16.51 -26.75
CA VAL A 440 -16.68 16.00 -26.85
C VAL A 440 -16.85 14.49 -26.63
N ASN A 441 -15.76 13.72 -26.68
CA ASN A 441 -15.74 12.28 -26.45
C ASN A 441 -15.47 11.88 -24.98
N LEU A 442 -15.33 12.85 -24.07
CA LEU A 442 -15.09 12.57 -22.66
C LEU A 442 -16.23 11.77 -22.02
N GLU A 443 -15.87 10.65 -21.43
CA GLU A 443 -16.71 9.80 -20.60
C GLU A 443 -16.47 10.08 -19.10
N LYS A 444 -15.25 10.52 -18.72
CA LYS A 444 -14.89 10.88 -17.34
C LYS A 444 -14.12 12.20 -17.29
N LEU A 445 -14.57 13.10 -16.42
CA LEU A 445 -13.87 14.36 -16.12
C LEU A 445 -13.74 14.55 -14.61
N VAL A 446 -12.51 14.79 -14.14
CA VAL A 446 -12.22 15.14 -12.74
C VAL A 446 -11.50 16.47 -12.70
N LEU A 447 -12.09 17.46 -12.04
CA LEU A 447 -11.53 18.78 -11.79
C LEU A 447 -11.51 19.04 -10.28
N SER A 448 -10.46 18.60 -9.58
CA SER A 448 -10.35 18.78 -8.12
C SER A 448 -9.50 19.99 -7.76
N LEU A 449 -9.91 20.74 -6.73
CA LEU A 449 -9.07 21.71 -6.04
C LEU A 449 -8.35 21.07 -4.85
N PRO A 450 -7.23 21.65 -4.36
CA PRO A 450 -6.48 21.09 -3.25
C PRO A 450 -7.27 21.05 -1.95
N ASP A 451 -6.98 20.02 -1.17
CA ASP A 451 -7.48 19.75 0.17
C ASP A 451 -7.46 20.98 1.10
N ARG A 452 -8.50 21.10 1.96
CA ARG A 452 -8.76 22.23 2.87
C ARG A 452 -7.60 22.50 3.84
N GLY A 453 -6.67 21.56 4.03
CA GLY A 453 -5.41 21.76 4.78
C GLY A 453 -4.46 22.81 4.15
N LYS A 454 -4.54 23.04 2.84
CA LYS A 454 -3.71 24.04 2.12
C LYS A 454 -4.39 25.42 2.04
N ARG A 455 -4.91 25.93 3.17
CA ARG A 455 -5.69 27.18 3.32
C ARG A 455 -5.06 28.43 2.69
N GLN A 456 -3.77 28.43 2.40
CA GLN A 456 -3.08 29.57 1.76
C GLN A 456 -3.44 29.75 0.28
N LEU A 457 -3.71 28.68 -0.47
CA LEU A 457 -4.08 28.76 -1.89
C LEU A 457 -5.51 29.30 -2.06
N ALA A 458 -6.48 28.75 -1.34
CA ALA A 458 -7.87 29.23 -1.38
C ALA A 458 -8.02 30.71 -0.98
N ARG A 459 -7.13 31.23 -0.11
CA ARG A 459 -7.12 32.65 0.29
C ARG A 459 -6.57 33.61 -0.78
N ARG A 460 -5.60 33.17 -1.59
CA ARG A 460 -4.99 34.00 -2.65
C ARG A 460 -5.89 34.20 -3.86
N HIS A 461 -6.91 33.35 -4.03
CA HIS A 461 -7.70 33.28 -5.27
C HIS A 461 -9.21 33.47 -5.04
N LYS A 462 -9.62 34.11 -3.93
CA LYS A 462 -11.03 34.45 -3.63
C LYS A 462 -11.75 35.21 -4.76
N ASP A 463 -10.98 35.87 -5.62
CA ASP A 463 -11.49 36.78 -6.66
C ASP A 463 -11.49 36.17 -8.09
N HIS A 464 -11.01 34.93 -8.30
CA HIS A 464 -11.06 34.27 -9.60
C HIS A 464 -12.42 33.58 -9.80
N GLN A 465 -13.20 34.03 -10.78
CA GLN A 465 -14.44 33.38 -11.20
C GLN A 465 -14.17 32.62 -12.50
N THR A 466 -14.18 31.28 -12.44
CA THR A 466 -14.16 30.46 -13.66
C THR A 466 -15.58 30.22 -14.16
N THR A 467 -15.74 30.09 -15.48
CA THR A 467 -17.04 29.76 -16.09
C THR A 467 -17.08 28.27 -16.45
N PHE A 468 -18.25 27.66 -16.30
CA PHE A 468 -18.47 26.24 -16.59
C PHE A 468 -19.33 26.02 -17.85
N GLU A 469 -19.47 27.04 -18.70
CA GLU A 469 -20.28 27.04 -19.93
C GLU A 469 -19.80 26.03 -20.99
N PHE A 470 -18.63 25.42 -20.80
CA PHE A 470 -18.16 24.32 -21.63
C PHE A 470 -18.90 23.01 -21.34
N LEU A 471 -19.42 22.81 -20.12
CA LEU A 471 -20.04 21.55 -19.68
C LEU A 471 -21.17 21.05 -20.57
N PRO A 472 -22.11 21.89 -21.08
CA PRO A 472 -23.16 21.44 -21.98
C PRO A 472 -22.68 20.76 -23.27
N HIS A 473 -21.43 21.00 -23.70
CA HIS A 473 -20.85 20.35 -24.87
C HIS A 473 -20.44 18.89 -24.60
N LEU A 474 -20.22 18.51 -23.33
CA LEU A 474 -19.69 17.21 -22.92
C LEU A 474 -20.78 16.15 -22.70
N THR A 475 -21.59 15.92 -23.73
CA THR A 475 -22.79 15.04 -23.65
C THR A 475 -22.49 13.55 -23.44
N GLN A 476 -21.24 13.12 -23.60
CA GLN A 476 -20.82 11.72 -23.42
C GLN A 476 -20.45 11.37 -21.97
N LEU A 477 -20.43 12.35 -21.05
CA LEU A 477 -19.99 12.15 -19.68
C LEU A 477 -20.85 11.12 -18.94
N GLN A 478 -20.16 10.19 -18.29
CA GLN A 478 -20.67 9.20 -17.36
C GLN A 478 -20.21 9.48 -15.93
N GLU A 479 -19.07 10.16 -15.79
CA GLU A 479 -18.48 10.49 -14.50
C GLU A 479 -17.99 11.94 -14.49
N LEU A 480 -18.45 12.72 -13.51
CA LEU A 480 -17.99 14.10 -13.31
C LEU A 480 -17.68 14.34 -11.84
N SER A 481 -16.49 14.86 -11.57
CA SER A 481 -16.09 15.32 -10.25
C SER A 481 -15.65 16.77 -10.30
N LEU A 482 -16.35 17.62 -9.54
CA LEU A 482 -16.04 19.04 -9.31
C LEU A 482 -15.73 19.29 -7.83
N VAL A 483 -15.17 18.28 -7.14
CA VAL A 483 -14.88 18.30 -5.70
C VAL A 483 -14.11 19.57 -5.32
N GLY A 484 -14.63 20.31 -4.34
CA GLY A 484 -13.97 21.50 -3.78
C GLY A 484 -14.04 22.74 -4.68
N ARG A 485 -14.68 22.69 -5.85
CA ARG A 485 -14.92 23.84 -6.74
C ARG A 485 -15.99 24.75 -6.15
N VAL A 486 -15.60 25.59 -5.19
CA VAL A 486 -16.47 26.57 -4.53
C VAL A 486 -16.97 27.69 -5.46
N ASP A 487 -16.51 27.74 -6.69
CA ASP A 487 -16.98 28.62 -7.76
C ASP A 487 -18.13 28.01 -8.58
N PHE A 488 -18.33 26.68 -8.52
CA PHE A 488 -19.45 26.01 -9.19
C PHE A 488 -20.76 26.16 -8.39
N LYS A 489 -21.81 26.63 -9.07
CA LYS A 489 -23.15 26.92 -8.48
C LYS A 489 -24.30 26.38 -9.31
N ASP A 490 -24.22 26.55 -10.63
CA ASP A 490 -25.35 26.30 -11.53
C ASP A 490 -25.39 24.84 -11.98
N ALA A 491 -26.22 24.04 -11.29
CA ALA A 491 -26.45 22.64 -11.64
C ALA A 491 -27.19 22.47 -12.99
N SER A 492 -27.81 23.51 -13.55
CA SER A 492 -28.55 23.42 -14.82
C SER A 492 -27.65 23.10 -16.02
N LEU A 493 -26.38 23.48 -15.94
CA LEU A 493 -25.33 23.17 -16.92
C LEU A 493 -25.13 21.65 -17.10
N LEU A 494 -25.56 20.83 -16.13
CA LEU A 494 -25.42 19.38 -16.16
C LEU A 494 -26.62 18.66 -16.79
N SER A 495 -27.74 19.35 -17.00
CA SER A 495 -29.03 18.74 -17.33
C SER A 495 -29.05 17.92 -18.63
N GLY A 496 -28.16 18.23 -19.58
CA GLY A 496 -28.02 17.51 -20.86
C GLY A 496 -27.21 16.21 -20.81
N MET A 497 -26.57 15.87 -19.68
CA MET A 497 -25.65 14.74 -19.55
C MET A 497 -26.37 13.41 -19.28
N LEU A 498 -27.20 12.95 -20.22
CA LEU A 498 -28.09 11.79 -20.03
C LEU A 498 -27.38 10.44 -19.82
N LYS A 499 -26.05 10.39 -19.97
CA LYS A 499 -25.23 9.20 -19.70
C LYS A 499 -24.60 9.19 -18.30
N MET A 500 -24.80 10.26 -17.50
CA MET A 500 -24.19 10.41 -16.18
C MET A 500 -24.58 9.26 -15.24
N ARG A 501 -23.58 8.66 -14.60
CA ARG A 501 -23.70 7.57 -13.59
C ARG A 501 -23.13 7.98 -12.24
N ARG A 502 -22.04 8.75 -12.21
CA ARG A 502 -21.40 9.20 -10.97
C ARG A 502 -21.13 10.69 -11.00
N LEU A 503 -21.58 11.41 -9.97
CA LEU A 503 -21.48 12.85 -9.88
C LEU A 503 -21.00 13.27 -8.49
N TRP A 504 -19.84 13.91 -8.41
CA TRP A 504 -19.31 14.49 -7.17
C TRP A 504 -19.31 16.01 -7.25
N LEU A 505 -20.15 16.63 -6.43
CA LEU A 505 -20.33 18.07 -6.27
C LEU A 505 -20.05 18.51 -4.83
N ASN A 506 -19.34 17.70 -4.05
CA ASN A 506 -19.04 18.02 -2.66
C ASN A 506 -18.15 19.27 -2.55
N ALA A 507 -18.40 20.04 -1.49
CA ALA A 507 -17.72 21.31 -1.24
C ALA A 507 -17.81 22.32 -2.42
N THR A 508 -18.90 22.27 -3.19
CA THR A 508 -19.30 23.29 -4.17
C THR A 508 -20.31 24.26 -3.56
N LYS A 509 -20.84 25.21 -4.35
CA LYS A 509 -21.88 26.18 -3.95
C LYS A 509 -23.23 25.91 -4.62
N VAL A 510 -23.53 24.65 -4.91
CA VAL A 510 -24.84 24.24 -5.44
C VAL A 510 -25.91 24.41 -4.35
N GLU A 511 -26.87 25.29 -4.60
CA GLU A 511 -28.01 25.58 -3.71
C GLU A 511 -29.31 24.91 -4.17
N ASP A 512 -29.42 24.59 -5.46
CA ASP A 512 -30.58 23.94 -6.09
C ASP A 512 -30.16 22.70 -6.86
N ALA A 513 -30.65 21.53 -6.43
CA ALA A 513 -30.41 20.24 -7.07
C ALA A 513 -31.52 19.84 -8.07
N THR A 514 -32.60 20.62 -8.20
CA THR A 514 -33.73 20.33 -9.08
C THR A 514 -33.32 20.04 -10.54
N PRO A 515 -32.35 20.76 -11.14
CA PRO A 515 -31.93 20.49 -12.51
C PRO A 515 -31.31 19.09 -12.71
N LEU A 516 -30.80 18.46 -11.64
CA LEU A 516 -30.22 17.12 -11.71
C LEU A 516 -31.26 16.03 -11.97
N ALA A 517 -32.56 16.33 -11.82
CA ALA A 517 -33.66 15.39 -12.07
C ALA A 517 -33.66 14.77 -13.48
N THR A 518 -32.98 15.37 -14.46
CA THR A 518 -32.85 14.82 -15.81
C THR A 518 -31.86 13.66 -15.90
N LEU A 519 -30.98 13.51 -14.91
CA LEU A 519 -29.88 12.52 -14.87
C LEU A 519 -30.37 11.14 -14.41
N THR A 520 -31.39 10.60 -15.07
CA THR A 520 -32.12 9.39 -14.66
C THR A 520 -31.28 8.10 -14.54
N ARG A 521 -30.03 8.09 -15.03
CA ARG A 521 -29.08 6.96 -14.91
C ARG A 521 -28.07 7.12 -13.77
N LEU A 522 -28.22 8.14 -12.93
CA LEU A 522 -27.29 8.44 -11.86
C LEU A 522 -27.38 7.37 -10.77
N GLU A 523 -26.26 6.73 -10.46
CA GLU A 523 -26.07 5.68 -9.46
C GLU A 523 -25.43 6.23 -8.18
N MET A 524 -24.56 7.23 -8.32
CA MET A 524 -23.83 7.85 -7.21
C MET A 524 -23.90 9.37 -7.30
N LEU A 525 -24.29 10.01 -6.20
CA LEU A 525 -24.36 11.46 -6.08
C LEU A 525 -23.74 11.94 -4.77
N ASP A 526 -22.72 12.77 -4.85
CA ASP A 526 -22.12 13.40 -3.67
C ASP A 526 -22.40 14.91 -3.66
N LEU A 527 -23.22 15.35 -2.71
CA LEU A 527 -23.58 16.73 -2.43
C LEU A 527 -23.07 17.17 -1.04
N GLY A 528 -22.15 16.43 -0.42
CA GLY A 528 -21.63 16.75 0.90
C GLY A 528 -21.00 18.15 0.95
N LEU A 529 -21.14 18.85 2.07
CA LEU A 529 -20.54 20.20 2.25
C LEU A 529 -21.01 21.25 1.22
N THR A 530 -22.17 21.07 0.59
CA THR A 530 -22.86 22.10 -0.21
C THR A 530 -23.81 22.92 0.67
N PRO A 531 -24.24 24.13 0.23
CA PRO A 531 -25.25 24.94 0.92
C PRO A 531 -26.69 24.45 0.70
N LEU A 532 -26.88 23.28 0.07
CA LEU A 532 -28.18 22.68 -0.22
C LEU A 532 -28.97 22.42 1.07
N THR A 533 -30.25 22.76 1.06
CA THR A 533 -31.16 22.60 2.22
C THR A 533 -32.27 21.58 1.96
N THR A 534 -32.52 21.22 0.70
CA THR A 534 -33.57 20.28 0.31
C THR A 534 -33.06 19.35 -0.79
N VAL A 535 -33.72 18.20 -0.97
CA VAL A 535 -33.40 17.21 -2.00
C VAL A 535 -34.40 17.23 -3.16
N GLU A 536 -34.94 18.40 -3.49
CA GLU A 536 -35.89 18.51 -4.60
C GLU A 536 -35.26 18.03 -5.92
N GLY A 537 -36.04 17.31 -6.72
CA GLY A 537 -35.58 16.67 -7.96
C GLY A 537 -34.88 15.31 -7.78
N ILE A 538 -34.20 15.08 -6.65
CA ILE A 538 -33.49 13.82 -6.36
C ILE A 538 -34.41 12.58 -6.35
N PRO A 539 -35.66 12.62 -5.85
CA PRO A 539 -36.60 11.49 -5.94
C PRO A 539 -36.88 10.94 -7.34
N LYS A 540 -36.52 11.67 -8.41
CA LYS A 540 -36.67 11.19 -9.80
C LYS A 540 -35.49 10.29 -10.25
N LEU A 541 -34.44 10.18 -9.45
CA LEU A 541 -33.24 9.42 -9.73
C LEU A 541 -33.39 7.96 -9.27
N LEU A 542 -34.21 7.19 -10.00
CA LEU A 542 -34.61 5.84 -9.60
C LEU A 542 -33.46 4.81 -9.58
N GLU A 543 -32.36 5.10 -10.29
CA GLU A 543 -31.18 4.24 -10.35
C GLU A 543 -30.15 4.58 -9.26
N LEU A 544 -30.43 5.54 -8.38
CA LEU A 544 -29.51 6.00 -7.35
C LEU A 544 -29.28 4.92 -6.27
N GLU A 545 -28.03 4.52 -6.10
CA GLU A 545 -27.57 3.48 -5.18
C GLU A 545 -26.91 4.07 -3.92
N SER A 546 -26.20 5.20 -4.10
CA SER A 546 -25.50 5.89 -3.02
C SER A 546 -25.60 7.42 -3.10
N ILE A 547 -25.77 8.06 -1.96
CA ILE A 547 -25.84 9.51 -1.85
C ILE A 547 -25.11 10.06 -0.61
N TRP A 548 -24.35 11.13 -0.80
CA TRP A 548 -23.87 12.00 0.30
C TRP A 548 -24.67 13.29 0.29
N ILE A 549 -25.19 13.67 1.45
CA ILE A 549 -25.97 14.90 1.65
C ILE A 549 -25.30 15.82 2.69
N PRO A 550 -25.50 17.15 2.62
CA PRO A 550 -25.00 18.06 3.64
C PRO A 550 -25.81 17.97 4.93
N GLU A 551 -25.22 18.42 6.04
CA GLU A 551 -25.82 18.43 7.40
C GLU A 551 -27.18 19.14 7.44
N ALA A 552 -27.40 20.14 6.58
CA ALA A 552 -28.65 20.91 6.54
C ALA A 552 -29.85 20.13 5.95
N VAL A 553 -29.62 18.97 5.33
CA VAL A 553 -30.66 18.17 4.66
C VAL A 553 -31.15 17.05 5.59
N ASP A 554 -32.47 16.98 5.82
CA ASP A 554 -33.05 15.88 6.59
C ASP A 554 -33.02 14.55 5.80
N CYS A 555 -32.21 13.61 6.28
CA CYS A 555 -32.06 12.27 5.71
C CYS A 555 -33.37 11.46 5.66
N LYS A 556 -34.40 11.79 6.47
CA LYS A 556 -35.69 11.08 6.45
C LYS A 556 -36.38 11.12 5.09
N THR A 557 -36.18 12.21 4.34
CA THR A 557 -36.74 12.40 2.99
C THR A 557 -36.22 11.37 1.99
N LEU A 558 -35.05 10.78 2.25
CA LEU A 558 -34.39 9.77 1.41
C LEU A 558 -34.73 8.34 1.82
N ARG A 559 -35.45 8.13 2.92
CA ARG A 559 -35.82 6.80 3.44
C ARG A 559 -37.08 6.22 2.80
N ASP A 560 -37.71 6.95 1.89
CA ASP A 560 -38.91 6.50 1.20
C ASP A 560 -38.55 5.55 0.03
N THR A 561 -38.72 4.24 0.29
CA THR A 561 -38.47 3.17 -0.69
C THR A 561 -39.31 3.27 -1.96
N THR A 562 -40.40 4.03 -1.98
CA THR A 562 -41.19 4.26 -3.20
C THR A 562 -40.48 5.20 -4.18
N ASN A 563 -39.66 6.12 -3.68
CA ASN A 563 -38.90 7.08 -4.48
C ASN A 563 -37.47 6.62 -4.76
N PHE A 564 -36.93 5.70 -3.94
CA PHE A 564 -35.53 5.26 -4.01
C PHE A 564 -35.41 3.72 -3.95
N PRO A 565 -35.75 3.01 -5.04
CA PRO A 565 -35.82 1.54 -5.02
C PRO A 565 -34.45 0.85 -4.95
N ARG A 566 -33.36 1.56 -5.29
CA ARG A 566 -31.98 1.01 -5.30
C ARG A 566 -31.05 1.61 -4.26
N LEU A 567 -31.49 2.62 -3.52
CA LEU A 567 -30.65 3.37 -2.59
C LEU A 567 -30.36 2.51 -1.36
N HIS A 568 -29.08 2.17 -1.16
CA HIS A 568 -28.63 1.34 -0.04
C HIS A 568 -27.54 2.01 0.81
N SER A 569 -27.00 3.16 0.37
CA SER A 569 -25.97 3.89 1.12
C SER A 569 -26.29 5.38 1.17
N ILE A 570 -26.56 5.87 2.38
CA ILE A 570 -26.82 7.30 2.64
C ILE A 570 -25.76 7.76 3.63
N TRP A 571 -24.98 8.75 3.23
CA TRP A 571 -23.93 9.33 4.05
C TRP A 571 -24.35 10.72 4.50
N HIS A 572 -24.33 10.92 5.82
CA HIS A 572 -24.71 12.16 6.47
C HIS A 572 -23.67 12.49 7.55
N PRO A 573 -23.22 13.75 7.71
CA PRO A 573 -22.15 14.12 8.64
C PRO A 573 -22.40 13.76 10.11
N ASP A 574 -23.66 13.67 10.53
CA ASP A 574 -24.05 13.17 11.86
C ASP A 574 -24.28 11.65 11.82
N ASP A 575 -23.28 10.87 12.26
CA ASP A 575 -23.27 9.39 12.26
C ASP A 575 -24.36 8.72 13.13
N TYR A 576 -25.08 9.49 13.95
CA TYR A 576 -26.15 8.96 14.80
C TYR A 576 -27.44 8.60 14.04
N ASN A 577 -27.59 9.03 12.77
CA ASN A 577 -28.83 8.86 12.02
C ASN A 577 -28.73 7.97 10.77
N CYS A 578 -27.55 7.53 10.33
CA CYS A 578 -27.42 6.90 8.99
C CYS A 578 -26.53 5.64 8.93
N LEU A 579 -26.58 4.76 9.95
CA LEU A 579 -26.07 3.39 9.81
C LEU A 579 -27.20 2.44 9.38
N TRP A 580 -27.38 2.31 8.06
CA TRP A 580 -27.94 1.09 7.45
C TRP A 580 -26.85 0.48 6.58
N THR A 581 -25.99 -0.33 7.19
CA THR A 581 -25.30 -1.43 6.51
C THR A 581 -26.02 -2.68 6.95
N ASP A 582 -27.10 -3.05 6.26
CA ASP A 582 -27.52 -4.44 6.19
C ASP A 582 -28.52 -4.67 5.05
N HIS A 583 -28.12 -5.60 4.17
CA HIS A 583 -28.90 -6.51 3.29
C HIS A 583 -28.16 -6.62 1.92
N LYS A 584 -27.49 -7.73 1.60
CA LYS A 584 -27.91 -9.13 1.75
C LYS A 584 -26.80 -10.08 2.26
N PHE A 585 -27.22 -10.79 3.33
CA PHE A 585 -26.90 -12.15 3.84
C PHE A 585 -25.47 -12.56 4.14
#